data_AF-A0A351K3D0-F1
#
_entry.id   AF-A0A351K3D0-F1
#
_cell.length_a   1.000
_cell.length_b   1.000
_cell.length_c   1.000
_cell.angle_alpha   90.00
_cell.angle_beta   90.00
_cell.angle_gamma   90.00
#
_symmetry.space_group_name_H-M   'P 1'
#
loop_
_entity.id
_entity.type
_entity.pdbx_description
1 polymer ?
#
loop_
_entity_poly.entity_id
_entity_poly.type
_entity_poly.pdbx_seq_one_letter_code
_entity_poly.pdbx_strand_id
1 'polypeptide(L)'
;MSDQQSVANSDERRRLGSWYTPPALIEQMLDLLTSDGWPIGPTSDDMRVLDPSCGDGRLLLAVKQRVSRRCSLVGCDVNPQTRESNEAHDIEFVEANGLDIDWAAFHGEHGFDLVISNPPFLSQLSASTTRKGASKRGGGPYANSAMEFCLAGVEALRPGGRLAIVLPQSVLASRDTAELRSRVTSLATPVTSWWSSSPQFDADVTVAVLIFERRKASVVGSDAPWTSAITTALGIPPIPTL
;
A
#
# COMPACT_ATOMS: atom_id res chain seq x y z
N MET A 1 -23.73 18.34 22.85
CA MET A 1 -24.40 17.61 21.76
C MET A 1 -23.43 17.11 20.68
N SER A 2 -22.18 17.57 20.60
CA SER A 2 -21.17 17.02 19.66
C SER A 2 -20.58 15.65 20.03
N ASP A 3 -20.51 15.30 21.32
CA ASP A 3 -19.75 14.10 21.76
C ASP A 3 -20.48 12.77 21.54
N GLN A 4 -21.81 12.78 21.36
CA GLN A 4 -22.57 11.54 21.13
C GLN A 4 -22.58 11.13 19.66
N GLN A 5 -22.29 12.05 18.73
CA GLN A 5 -22.32 11.80 17.29
C GLN A 5 -20.97 11.33 16.74
N SER A 6 -19.86 11.65 17.44
CA SER A 6 -18.52 11.14 17.13
C SER A 6 -18.34 9.69 17.58
N VAL A 7 -18.88 9.31 18.74
CA VAL A 7 -18.81 7.95 19.31
C VAL A 7 -19.69 6.96 18.53
N ALA A 8 -20.88 7.39 18.09
CA ALA A 8 -21.75 6.55 17.27
C ALA A 8 -21.13 6.21 15.90
N ASN A 9 -20.38 7.15 15.31
CA ASN A 9 -19.72 6.97 14.02
C ASN A 9 -18.49 6.07 14.12
N SER A 10 -17.75 6.12 15.23
CA SER A 10 -16.61 5.21 15.47
C SER A 10 -17.05 3.77 15.77
N ASP A 11 -18.16 3.58 16.49
CA ASP A 11 -18.72 2.25 16.76
C ASP A 11 -19.30 1.57 15.50
N GLU A 12 -19.88 2.36 14.59
CA GLU A 12 -20.39 1.87 13.30
C GLU A 12 -19.25 1.50 12.33
N ARG A 13 -18.17 2.31 12.29
CA ARG A 13 -16.92 2.02 11.57
C ARG A 13 -16.22 0.75 12.08
N ARG A 14 -16.22 0.54 13.40
CA ARG A 14 -15.65 -0.64 14.04
C ARG A 14 -16.48 -1.90 13.81
N ARG A 15 -17.81 -1.77 13.69
CA ARG A 15 -18.75 -2.86 13.36
C ARG A 15 -18.71 -3.28 11.88
N LEU A 16 -18.45 -2.35 10.97
CA LEU A 16 -18.41 -2.62 9.53
C LEU A 16 -17.06 -3.13 9.03
N GLY A 17 -16.00 -3.12 9.84
CA GLY A 17 -14.66 -3.60 9.47
C GLY A 17 -13.94 -2.75 8.41
N SER A 18 -14.60 -1.75 7.84
CA SER A 18 -14.07 -0.87 6.79
C SER A 18 -13.32 0.32 7.39
N TRP A 19 -12.04 0.13 7.70
CA TRP A 19 -11.15 1.23 8.04
C TRP A 19 -10.74 1.96 6.76
N TYR A 20 -11.54 2.94 6.35
CA TYR A 20 -11.26 3.72 5.15
C TYR A 20 -9.96 4.53 5.28
N THR A 21 -9.20 4.64 4.19
CA THR A 21 -8.02 5.52 4.13
C THR A 21 -8.47 6.99 4.31
N PRO A 22 -8.01 7.68 5.37
CA PRO A 22 -8.39 9.05 5.66
C PRO A 22 -7.87 10.02 4.57
N PRO A 23 -8.61 11.10 4.24
CA PRO A 23 -8.21 12.04 3.20
C PRO A 23 -6.81 12.62 3.37
N ALA A 24 -6.41 12.99 4.59
CA ALA A 24 -5.07 13.52 4.86
C ALA A 24 -3.95 12.51 4.55
N LEU A 25 -4.20 11.21 4.78
CA LEU A 25 -3.24 10.16 4.44
C LEU A 25 -3.17 9.95 2.91
N ILE A 26 -4.31 10.00 2.23
CA ILE A 26 -4.38 9.94 0.77
C ILE A 26 -3.55 11.09 0.15
N GLU A 27 -3.78 12.33 0.58
CA GLU A 27 -3.01 13.49 0.09
C GLU A 27 -1.51 13.31 0.37
N GLN A 28 -1.14 12.87 1.58
CA GLN A 28 0.25 12.61 1.93
C GLN A 28 0.91 11.55 1.04
N MET A 29 0.19 10.48 0.69
CA MET A 29 0.68 9.45 -0.23
C MET A 29 0.92 10.01 -1.63
N LEU A 30 -0.01 10.80 -2.15
CA LEU A 30 0.06 11.39 -3.49
C LEU A 30 1.14 12.47 -3.59
N ASP A 31 1.33 13.27 -2.54
CA ASP A 31 2.39 14.28 -2.48
C ASP A 31 3.78 13.62 -2.50
N LEU A 32 3.98 12.57 -1.71
CA LEU A 32 5.22 11.80 -1.75
C LEU A 32 5.47 11.16 -3.11
N LEU A 33 4.44 10.54 -3.69
CA LEU A 33 4.52 9.85 -4.99
C LEU A 33 5.05 10.79 -6.10
N THR A 34 4.69 12.07 -6.03
CA THR A 34 4.97 13.08 -7.06
C THR A 34 6.14 14.01 -6.70
N SER A 35 6.71 13.87 -5.51
CA SER A 35 7.68 14.82 -4.93
C SER A 35 8.96 15.04 -5.73
N ASP A 36 9.35 14.08 -6.57
CA ASP A 36 10.56 14.13 -7.40
C ASP A 36 10.25 14.29 -8.91
N GLY A 37 9.01 14.64 -9.26
CA GLY A 37 8.60 14.87 -10.65
C GLY A 37 8.35 13.58 -11.44
N TRP A 38 8.04 12.46 -10.79
CA TRP A 38 7.64 11.22 -11.46
C TRP A 38 6.53 11.48 -12.50
N PRO A 39 6.62 10.89 -13.72
CA PRO A 39 5.81 11.31 -14.85
C PRO A 39 4.33 10.90 -14.71
N ILE A 40 3.55 11.78 -14.08
CA ILE A 40 2.10 11.72 -13.96
C ILE A 40 1.36 12.62 -14.97
N GLY A 41 2.12 13.31 -15.83
CA GLY A 41 1.60 14.18 -16.87
C GLY A 41 0.97 13.42 -18.05
N PRO A 42 0.30 14.14 -18.97
CA PRO A 42 -0.39 13.54 -20.10
C PRO A 42 0.56 12.78 -21.03
N THR A 43 0.14 11.60 -21.47
CA THR A 43 0.79 10.78 -22.51
C THR A 43 -0.28 10.19 -23.44
N SER A 44 0.13 9.55 -24.54
CA SER A 44 -0.79 8.85 -25.45
C SER A 44 -1.49 7.66 -24.79
N ASP A 45 -0.79 6.98 -23.89
CA ASP A 45 -1.27 5.76 -23.24
C ASP A 45 -1.96 6.09 -21.92
N ASP A 46 -2.84 5.21 -21.44
CA ASP A 46 -3.49 5.35 -20.14
C ASP A 46 -2.54 4.87 -19.03
N MET A 47 -2.63 5.48 -17.84
CA MET A 47 -1.90 5.06 -16.66
C MET A 47 -2.65 3.92 -15.99
N ARG A 48 -2.01 2.75 -15.87
CA ARG A 48 -2.63 1.58 -15.23
C ARG A 48 -2.33 1.57 -13.75
N VAL A 49 -3.39 1.66 -12.95
CA VAL A 49 -3.32 1.82 -11.50
C VAL A 49 -4.00 0.63 -10.83
N LEU A 50 -3.34 0.02 -9.85
CA LEU A 50 -3.86 -1.08 -9.05
C LEU A 50 -3.94 -0.71 -7.57
N ASP A 51 -5.02 -1.12 -6.91
CA ASP A 51 -5.07 -1.32 -5.47
C ASP A 51 -5.53 -2.76 -5.17
N PRO A 52 -4.64 -3.64 -4.67
CA PRO A 52 -4.95 -5.06 -4.44
C PRO A 52 -5.84 -5.31 -3.21
N SER A 53 -6.23 -4.25 -2.48
CA SER A 53 -7.15 -4.30 -1.34
C SER A 53 -7.93 -2.98 -1.27
N CYS A 54 -8.70 -2.69 -2.32
CA CYS A 54 -9.17 -1.36 -2.65
C CYS A 54 -10.31 -0.83 -1.77
N GLY A 55 -11.03 -1.69 -1.04
CA GLY A 55 -12.25 -1.31 -0.36
C GLY A 55 -13.25 -0.66 -1.33
N ASP A 56 -13.68 0.56 -1.02
CA ASP A 56 -14.56 1.39 -1.86
C ASP A 56 -13.83 2.22 -2.93
N GLY A 57 -12.52 2.00 -3.12
CA GLY A 57 -11.75 2.56 -4.24
C GLY A 57 -11.20 3.98 -4.02
N ARG A 58 -11.29 4.56 -2.82
CA ARG A 58 -10.89 5.96 -2.56
C ARG A 58 -9.47 6.32 -3.00
N LEU A 59 -8.51 5.42 -2.83
CA LEU A 59 -7.13 5.66 -3.28
C LEU A 59 -7.04 5.73 -4.82
N LEU A 60 -7.72 4.83 -5.52
CA LEU A 60 -7.80 4.81 -6.99
C LEU A 60 -8.47 6.07 -7.54
N LEU A 61 -9.56 6.51 -6.90
CA LEU A 61 -10.25 7.75 -7.28
C LEU A 61 -9.39 8.99 -7.03
N ALA A 62 -8.66 9.03 -5.92
CA ALA A 62 -7.76 10.13 -5.63
C ALA A 62 -6.60 10.21 -6.63
N VAL A 63 -6.07 9.06 -7.08
CA VAL A 63 -5.11 9.04 -8.20
C VAL A 63 -5.74 9.61 -9.47
N LYS A 64 -6.94 9.15 -9.87
CA LYS A 64 -7.66 9.64 -11.06
C LYS A 64 -7.88 11.15 -11.04
N GLN A 65 -8.04 11.74 -9.85
CA GLN A 65 -8.18 13.19 -9.66
C GLN A 65 -6.83 13.93 -9.70
N ARG A 66 -5.76 13.32 -9.17
CA ARG A 66 -4.44 13.95 -9.04
C ARG A 66 -3.67 13.98 -10.36
N VAL A 67 -3.78 12.94 -11.17
CA VAL A 67 -3.00 12.81 -12.40
C VAL A 67 -3.73 13.46 -13.57
N SER A 68 -2.99 14.18 -14.42
CA SER A 68 -3.56 14.83 -15.62
C SER A 68 -3.61 13.90 -16.84
N ARG A 69 -3.45 12.60 -16.61
CA ARG A 69 -3.42 11.52 -17.61
C ARG A 69 -4.66 10.64 -17.41
N ARG A 70 -5.18 10.04 -18.48
CA ARG A 70 -6.25 9.04 -18.34
C ARG A 70 -5.77 7.85 -17.53
N CYS A 71 -6.63 7.29 -16.69
CA CYS A 71 -6.32 6.12 -15.87
C CYS A 71 -7.19 4.93 -16.27
N SER A 72 -6.57 3.76 -16.33
CA SER A 72 -7.25 2.47 -16.24
C SER A 72 -7.06 1.97 -14.80
N LEU A 73 -8.17 1.82 -14.07
CA LEU A 73 -8.17 1.52 -12.64
C LEU A 73 -8.58 0.07 -12.42
N VAL A 74 -7.79 -0.67 -11.64
CA VAL A 74 -8.10 -2.02 -11.19
C VAL A 74 -8.13 -2.02 -9.66
N GLY A 75 -9.24 -2.47 -9.09
CA GLY A 75 -9.44 -2.59 -7.64
C GLY A 75 -9.76 -4.03 -7.27
N CYS A 76 -9.14 -4.55 -6.23
CA CYS A 76 -9.44 -5.88 -5.71
C CYS A 76 -9.90 -5.80 -4.27
N ASP A 77 -11.01 -6.48 -3.93
CA ASP A 77 -11.43 -6.63 -2.53
C ASP A 77 -12.14 -7.96 -2.31
N VAL A 78 -12.09 -8.47 -1.08
CA VAL A 78 -12.80 -9.68 -0.65
C VAL A 78 -14.28 -9.41 -0.36
N ASN A 79 -14.66 -8.15 -0.14
CA ASN A 79 -16.03 -7.75 0.17
C ASN A 79 -16.82 -7.43 -1.11
N PRO A 80 -17.79 -8.27 -1.52
CA PRO A 80 -18.60 -8.00 -2.70
C PRO A 80 -19.46 -6.73 -2.58
N GLN A 81 -19.71 -6.22 -1.37
CA GLN A 81 -20.55 -5.04 -1.17
C GLN A 81 -19.94 -3.75 -1.74
N THR A 82 -18.63 -3.71 -2.00
CA THR A 82 -17.97 -2.54 -2.59
C THR A 82 -17.96 -2.57 -4.12
N ARG A 83 -18.42 -3.67 -4.75
CA ARG A 83 -18.43 -3.82 -6.22
C ARG A 83 -19.16 -2.68 -6.92
N GLU A 84 -20.42 -2.44 -6.53
CA GLU A 84 -21.29 -1.46 -7.19
C GLU A 84 -20.68 -0.06 -7.13
N SER A 85 -20.14 0.35 -5.98
CA SER A 85 -19.49 1.66 -5.85
C SER A 85 -18.22 1.79 -6.68
N ASN A 86 -17.43 0.71 -6.82
CA ASN A 86 -16.22 0.72 -7.64
C ASN A 86 -16.55 0.78 -9.13
N GLU A 87 -17.45 -0.09 -9.60
CA GLU A 87 -17.87 -0.16 -11.00
C GLU A 87 -18.56 1.14 -11.46
N ALA A 88 -19.32 1.80 -10.58
CA ALA A 88 -19.91 3.12 -10.85
C ALA A 88 -18.88 4.25 -11.10
N HIS A 89 -17.60 4.02 -10.78
CA HIS A 89 -16.50 4.95 -10.99
C HIS A 89 -15.48 4.49 -12.04
N ASP A 90 -15.86 3.53 -12.89
CA ASP A 90 -15.02 2.92 -13.93
C ASP A 90 -13.79 2.18 -13.37
N ILE A 91 -13.92 1.59 -12.17
CA ILE A 91 -12.89 0.71 -11.60
C ILE A 91 -13.22 -0.73 -12.01
N GLU A 92 -12.27 -1.41 -12.66
CA GLU A 92 -12.35 -2.85 -12.91
C GLU A 92 -12.23 -3.59 -11.57
N PHE A 93 -13.36 -4.10 -11.08
CA PHE A 93 -13.43 -4.70 -9.75
C PHE A 93 -13.24 -6.23 -9.78
N VAL A 94 -12.20 -6.68 -9.07
CA VAL A 94 -11.84 -8.09 -8.89
C VAL A 94 -12.23 -8.54 -7.49
N GLU A 95 -13.25 -9.39 -7.37
CA GLU A 95 -13.67 -9.95 -6.09
C GLU A 95 -12.81 -11.16 -5.73
N ALA A 96 -11.76 -10.92 -4.95
CA ALA A 96 -10.79 -11.93 -4.54
C ALA A 96 -9.97 -11.47 -3.34
N ASN A 97 -9.22 -12.40 -2.75
CA ASN A 97 -8.08 -12.03 -1.93
C ASN A 97 -6.93 -11.61 -2.87
N GLY A 98 -6.53 -10.34 -2.82
CA GLY A 98 -5.49 -9.81 -3.71
C GLY A 98 -4.13 -10.51 -3.60
N LEU A 99 -3.85 -11.27 -2.52
CA LEU A 99 -2.63 -12.08 -2.41
C LEU A 99 -2.67 -13.40 -3.21
N ASP A 100 -3.87 -13.87 -3.57
CA ASP A 100 -4.09 -15.08 -4.37
C ASP A 100 -4.07 -14.80 -5.88
N ILE A 101 -3.97 -13.54 -6.30
CA ILE A 101 -3.90 -13.13 -7.72
C ILE A 101 -2.44 -12.97 -8.16
N ASP A 102 -2.14 -13.48 -9.36
CA ASP A 102 -0.89 -13.19 -10.07
C ASP A 102 -1.01 -11.87 -10.84
N TRP A 103 -0.75 -10.77 -10.15
CA TRP A 103 -0.83 -9.43 -10.72
C TRP A 103 0.19 -9.17 -11.83
N ALA A 104 1.30 -9.90 -11.85
CA ALA A 104 2.30 -9.77 -12.92
C ALA A 104 1.76 -10.32 -14.24
N ALA A 105 0.93 -11.37 -14.19
CA ALA A 105 0.27 -11.95 -15.36
C ALA A 105 -1.01 -11.20 -15.77
N PHE A 106 -1.64 -10.44 -14.87
CA PHE A 106 -2.97 -9.84 -15.07
C PHE A 106 -3.08 -8.99 -16.35
N HIS A 107 -2.05 -8.19 -16.67
CA HIS A 107 -1.97 -7.39 -17.90
C HIS A 107 -0.83 -7.83 -18.85
N GLY A 108 -0.36 -9.08 -18.73
CA GLY A 108 0.77 -9.58 -19.50
C GLY A 108 2.05 -8.75 -19.29
N GLU A 109 2.86 -8.61 -20.33
CA GLU A 109 4.19 -7.96 -20.24
C GLU A 109 4.14 -6.47 -19.86
N HIS A 110 2.97 -5.84 -19.92
CA HIS A 110 2.86 -4.41 -19.74
C HIS A 110 2.81 -3.99 -18.25
N GLY A 111 2.46 -4.88 -17.31
CA GLY A 111 2.42 -4.62 -15.85
C GLY A 111 1.59 -3.39 -15.42
N PHE A 112 1.69 -2.95 -14.16
CA PHE A 112 1.07 -1.70 -13.70
C PHE A 112 2.06 -0.53 -13.67
N ASP A 113 1.59 0.69 -13.96
CA ASP A 113 2.36 1.92 -13.81
C ASP A 113 2.45 2.34 -12.34
N LEU A 114 1.34 2.18 -11.62
CA LEU A 114 1.21 2.54 -10.22
C LEU A 114 0.48 1.42 -9.48
N VAL A 115 1.02 1.05 -8.32
CA VAL A 115 0.25 0.37 -7.28
C VAL A 115 0.13 1.33 -6.11
N ILE A 116 -1.08 1.61 -5.65
CA ILE A 116 -1.32 2.42 -4.46
C ILE A 116 -2.19 1.64 -3.50
N SER A 117 -1.79 1.49 -2.24
CA SER A 117 -2.53 0.63 -1.32
C SER A 117 -2.38 1.01 0.14
N ASN A 118 -3.47 0.81 0.87
CA ASN A 118 -3.51 0.78 2.33
C ASN A 118 -3.99 -0.62 2.75
N PRO A 119 -3.09 -1.62 2.77
CA PRO A 119 -3.47 -3.01 3.00
C PRO A 119 -4.02 -3.22 4.41
N PRO A 120 -4.88 -4.23 4.62
CA PRO A 120 -5.38 -4.55 5.94
C PRO A 120 -4.24 -4.97 6.89
N PHE A 121 -4.20 -4.35 8.08
CA PHE A 121 -3.25 -4.68 9.15
C PHE A 121 -3.96 -5.15 10.43
N LEU A 122 -3.28 -6.01 11.20
CA LEU A 122 -3.94 -6.93 12.14
C LEU A 122 -4.55 -6.31 13.40
N SER A 123 -4.31 -5.04 13.75
CA SER A 123 -5.14 -4.36 14.77
C SER A 123 -6.61 -4.23 14.34
N GLN A 124 -6.88 -4.30 13.04
CA GLN A 124 -8.22 -4.24 12.44
C GLN A 124 -8.87 -5.64 12.33
N LEU A 125 -8.05 -6.70 12.22
CA LEU A 125 -8.49 -8.10 12.07
C LEU A 125 -8.57 -8.87 13.40
N SER A 126 -7.90 -8.42 14.46
CA SER A 126 -7.97 -9.05 15.79
C SER A 126 -9.35 -8.96 16.44
N ALA A 127 -10.21 -8.04 15.96
CA ALA A 127 -11.60 -7.93 16.39
C ALA A 127 -12.51 -9.00 15.75
N SER A 128 -12.08 -9.68 14.67
CA SER A 128 -13.01 -10.47 13.85
C SER A 128 -12.74 -11.96 13.70
N THR A 129 -11.55 -12.56 13.91
CA THR A 129 -11.45 -14.04 14.06
C THR A 129 -10.09 -14.59 14.51
N THR A 130 -10.15 -15.67 15.31
CA THR A 130 -9.08 -16.63 15.54
C THR A 130 -8.99 -17.59 14.34
N ARG A 131 -8.02 -17.42 13.43
CA ARG A 131 -7.71 -18.49 12.46
C ARG A 131 -6.24 -18.52 12.07
N LYS A 132 -5.59 -19.63 12.45
CA LYS A 132 -4.26 -20.04 12.01
C LYS A 132 -4.29 -20.30 10.50
N GLY A 133 -3.53 -19.55 9.72
CA GLY A 133 -3.20 -19.85 8.33
C GLY A 133 -1.75 -19.48 8.08
N ALA A 134 -0.92 -20.46 7.73
CA ALA A 134 0.43 -20.21 7.23
C ALA A 134 0.30 -19.58 5.83
N SER A 135 1.01 -18.48 5.59
CA SER A 135 0.94 -17.81 4.31
C SER A 135 1.74 -18.57 3.24
N LYS A 136 1.25 -18.57 1.98
CA LYS A 136 1.93 -19.22 0.85
C LYS A 136 3.22 -18.49 0.43
N ARG A 137 3.40 -17.23 0.83
CA ARG A 137 4.56 -16.39 0.49
C ARG A 137 5.63 -16.37 1.59
N GLY A 138 5.53 -17.25 2.60
CA GLY A 138 6.64 -17.64 3.45
C GLY A 138 6.82 -16.87 4.75
N GLY A 139 5.78 -16.27 5.33
CA GLY A 139 5.96 -15.54 6.59
C GLY A 139 5.03 -15.91 7.74
N GLY A 140 5.44 -15.47 8.93
CA GLY A 140 4.80 -15.74 10.22
C GLY A 140 3.49 -14.97 10.42
N PRO A 141 2.73 -15.23 11.48
CA PRO A 141 1.46 -14.55 11.68
C PRO A 141 1.68 -13.10 12.15
N TYR A 142 0.78 -12.19 11.77
CA TYR A 142 0.63 -10.82 12.31
C TYR A 142 1.31 -9.63 11.61
N ALA A 143 2.60 -9.67 11.29
CA ALA A 143 3.31 -8.61 10.56
C ALA A 143 3.38 -8.83 9.03
N ASN A 144 2.85 -9.97 8.59
CA ASN A 144 3.21 -10.55 7.31
C ASN A 144 2.28 -10.14 6.17
N SER A 145 0.97 -9.97 6.42
CA SER A 145 0.01 -9.67 5.34
C SER A 145 0.29 -8.34 4.65
N ALA A 146 0.54 -7.26 5.40
CA ALA A 146 0.85 -5.95 4.82
C ALA A 146 2.16 -5.96 4.01
N MET A 147 3.16 -6.72 4.48
CA MET A 147 4.42 -6.91 3.74
C MET A 147 4.26 -7.83 2.52
N GLU A 148 3.33 -8.80 2.57
CA GLU A 148 2.98 -9.62 1.41
C GLU A 148 2.27 -8.79 0.34
N PHE A 149 1.38 -7.87 0.73
CA PHE A 149 0.80 -6.89 -0.19
C PHE A 149 1.85 -5.93 -0.74
N CYS A 150 2.84 -5.53 0.07
CA CYS A 150 3.99 -4.75 -0.41
C CYS A 150 4.76 -5.50 -1.50
N LEU A 151 5.08 -6.78 -1.27
CA LEU A 151 5.76 -7.61 -2.26
C LEU A 151 4.90 -7.82 -3.51
N ALA A 152 3.62 -8.18 -3.35
CA ALA A 152 2.69 -8.37 -4.46
C ALA A 152 2.55 -7.10 -5.31
N GLY A 153 2.48 -5.94 -4.66
CA GLY A 153 2.45 -4.64 -5.33
C GLY A 153 3.72 -4.38 -6.13
N VAL A 154 4.90 -4.68 -5.60
CA VAL A 154 6.15 -4.56 -6.36
C VAL A 154 6.22 -5.53 -7.54
N GLU A 155 5.75 -6.77 -7.37
CA GLU A 155 5.71 -7.77 -8.43
C GLU A 155 4.75 -7.39 -9.58
N ALA A 156 3.65 -6.71 -9.27
CA ALA A 156 2.68 -6.22 -10.23
C ALA A 156 3.23 -5.10 -11.14
N LEU A 157 4.26 -4.38 -10.69
CA LEU A 157 4.77 -3.21 -11.40
C LEU A 157 5.61 -3.58 -12.62
N ARG A 158 5.42 -2.81 -13.70
CA ARG A 158 6.39 -2.74 -14.79
C ARG A 158 7.67 -2.02 -14.34
N PRO A 159 8.82 -2.23 -15.00
CA PRO A 159 10.01 -1.43 -14.74
C PRO A 159 9.77 0.08 -14.81
N GLY A 160 10.23 0.82 -13.79
CA GLY A 160 10.00 2.26 -13.62
C GLY A 160 8.62 2.64 -13.05
N GLY A 161 7.72 1.68 -12.88
CA GLY A 161 6.47 1.87 -12.15
C GLY A 161 6.71 2.05 -10.65
N ARG A 162 5.74 2.66 -9.95
CA ARG A 162 5.87 2.95 -8.51
C ARG A 162 4.83 2.25 -7.64
N LEU A 163 5.26 1.84 -6.45
CA LEU A 163 4.40 1.42 -5.36
C LEU A 163 4.34 2.56 -4.34
N ALA A 164 3.14 2.99 -3.97
CA ALA A 164 2.88 3.84 -2.81
C ALA A 164 2.07 3.04 -1.79
N ILE A 165 2.63 2.75 -0.62
CA ILE A 165 1.99 1.85 0.34
C ILE A 165 2.04 2.36 1.77
N VAL A 166 0.93 2.18 2.48
CA VAL A 166 0.84 2.40 3.93
C VAL A 166 1.23 1.11 4.64
N LEU A 167 2.16 1.20 5.60
CA LEU A 167 2.59 0.07 6.41
C LEU A 167 2.64 0.45 7.90
N PRO A 168 2.34 -0.46 8.83
CA PRO A 168 2.65 -0.26 10.25
C PRO A 168 4.15 -0.05 10.44
N GLN A 169 4.57 0.90 11.27
CA GLN A 169 6.01 1.14 11.48
C GLN A 169 6.76 -0.09 12.01
N SER A 170 6.06 -0.96 12.75
CA SER A 170 6.62 -2.20 13.31
C SER A 170 7.12 -3.19 12.25
N VAL A 171 6.55 -3.22 11.04
CA VAL A 171 6.97 -4.18 9.99
C VAL A 171 8.36 -3.86 9.42
N LEU A 172 8.85 -2.64 9.67
CA LEU A 172 10.10 -2.12 9.12
C LEU A 172 11.32 -2.59 9.91
N ALA A 173 11.13 -2.98 11.18
CA ALA A 173 12.17 -3.50 12.06
C ALA A 173 11.96 -4.96 12.50
N SER A 174 10.79 -5.55 12.19
CA SER A 174 10.49 -6.94 12.58
C SER A 174 11.43 -7.95 11.92
N ARG A 175 11.93 -8.92 12.68
CA ARG A 175 12.74 -10.01 12.11
C ARG A 175 11.93 -10.91 11.17
N ASP A 176 10.64 -11.06 11.45
CA ASP A 176 9.75 -11.97 10.70
C ASP A 176 9.48 -11.50 9.27
N THR A 177 9.75 -10.23 8.97
CA THR A 177 9.56 -9.64 7.63
C THR A 177 10.88 -9.43 6.88
N ALA A 178 12.02 -9.89 7.42
CA ALA A 178 13.34 -9.68 6.81
C ALA A 178 13.48 -10.30 5.41
N GLU A 179 12.94 -11.51 5.21
CA GLU A 179 12.96 -12.15 3.89
C GLU A 179 12.12 -11.37 2.87
N LEU A 180 10.91 -10.95 3.26
CA LEU A 180 10.04 -10.13 2.41
C LEU A 180 10.66 -8.77 2.09
N ARG A 181 11.27 -8.11 3.08
CA ARG A 181 11.99 -6.84 2.88
C ARG A 181 13.15 -6.98 1.92
N SER A 182 13.95 -8.04 2.06
CA SER A 182 15.03 -8.38 1.13
C SER A 182 14.48 -8.63 -0.27
N ARG A 183 13.35 -9.33 -0.40
CA ARG A 183 12.74 -9.59 -1.71
C ARG A 183 12.19 -8.32 -2.35
N VAL A 184 11.53 -7.46 -1.58
CA VAL A 184 11.11 -6.14 -2.06
C VAL A 184 12.33 -5.32 -2.51
N THR A 185 13.41 -5.24 -1.73
CA THR A 185 14.60 -4.48 -2.13
C THR A 185 15.40 -5.13 -3.24
N SER A 186 15.24 -6.43 -3.51
CA SER A 186 15.76 -7.07 -4.71
C SER A 186 15.06 -6.56 -5.97
N LEU A 187 13.77 -6.22 -5.88
CA LEU A 187 12.91 -5.86 -7.01
C LEU A 187 12.69 -4.35 -7.19
N ALA A 188 12.65 -3.57 -6.11
CA ALA A 188 12.39 -2.14 -6.13
C ALA A 188 13.30 -1.29 -5.22
N THR A 189 13.55 -0.05 -5.61
CA THR A 189 14.36 0.93 -4.86
C THR A 189 13.44 1.84 -4.06
N PRO A 190 13.68 2.05 -2.75
CA PRO A 190 12.95 3.09 -2.03
C PRO A 190 13.27 4.46 -2.64
N VAL A 191 12.24 5.27 -2.88
CA VAL A 191 12.35 6.62 -3.41
C VAL A 191 12.26 7.63 -2.27
N THR A 192 11.21 7.52 -1.46
CA THR A 192 10.94 8.43 -0.34
C THR A 192 10.02 7.77 0.69
N SER A 193 9.94 8.35 1.89
CA SER A 193 9.09 7.85 2.96
C SER A 193 8.57 8.99 3.84
N TRP A 194 7.41 8.78 4.46
CA TRP A 194 6.85 9.64 5.49
C TRP A 194 6.38 8.81 6.68
N TRP A 195 6.41 9.42 7.87
CA TRP A 195 6.18 8.75 9.14
C TRP A 195 5.28 9.59 10.02
N SER A 196 4.34 8.93 10.68
CA SER A 196 3.58 9.59 11.75
C SER A 196 4.26 9.44 13.11
N SER A 197 4.39 10.54 13.83
CA SER A 197 4.93 10.59 15.20
C SER A 197 3.88 10.30 16.28
N SER A 198 2.60 10.25 15.91
CA SER A 198 1.50 9.87 16.79
C SER A 198 0.66 8.78 16.12
N PRO A 199 -0.09 7.96 16.88
CA PRO A 199 -1.16 7.16 16.29
C PRO A 199 -2.07 8.11 15.50
N GLN A 200 -2.40 7.72 14.28
CA GLN A 200 -3.31 8.46 13.43
C GLN A 200 -4.54 7.61 13.18
N PHE A 201 -5.69 8.27 13.00
CA PHE A 201 -6.89 7.67 12.42
C PHE A 201 -7.62 6.62 13.28
N ASP A 202 -7.86 6.94 14.56
CA ASP A 202 -8.53 6.06 15.55
C ASP A 202 -7.90 4.65 15.70
N ALA A 203 -6.70 4.45 15.13
CA ALA A 203 -5.93 3.24 15.26
C ALA A 203 -4.86 3.43 16.33
N ASP A 204 -4.68 2.42 17.19
CA ASP A 204 -3.60 2.36 18.20
C ASP A 204 -2.20 2.13 17.58
N VAL A 205 -2.03 2.44 16.29
CA VAL A 205 -0.86 2.06 15.48
C VAL A 205 -0.26 3.28 14.77
N THR A 206 1.06 3.42 14.87
CA THR A 206 1.81 4.37 14.03
C THR A 206 2.08 3.76 12.66
N VAL A 207 1.84 4.55 11.62
CA VAL A 207 2.02 4.13 10.22
C VAL A 207 3.17 4.89 9.56
N ALA A 208 3.69 4.31 8.49
CA ALA A 208 4.59 4.93 7.54
C ALA A 208 4.00 4.80 6.13
N VAL A 209 4.28 5.79 5.29
CA VAL A 209 4.06 5.71 3.85
C VAL A 209 5.42 5.51 3.19
N LEU A 210 5.52 4.50 2.35
CA LEU A 210 6.74 4.21 1.58
C LEU A 210 6.46 4.28 0.08
N ILE A 211 7.37 4.90 -0.65
CA ILE A 211 7.38 4.91 -2.11
C ILE A 211 8.54 4.04 -2.60
N PHE A 212 8.24 3.07 -3.46
CA PHE A 212 9.24 2.25 -4.14
C PHE A 212 9.12 2.38 -5.65
N GLU A 213 10.23 2.31 -6.36
CA GLU A 213 10.28 2.27 -7.82
C GLU A 213 10.83 0.93 -8.31
N ARG A 214 10.10 0.29 -9.22
CA ARG A 214 10.43 -1.02 -9.76
C ARG A 214 11.69 -0.97 -10.63
N ARG A 215 12.69 -1.80 -10.30
CA ARG A 215 13.92 -1.92 -11.11
C ARG A 215 13.67 -2.63 -12.42
N LYS A 216 14.51 -2.33 -13.41
CA LYS A 216 14.60 -3.08 -14.69
C LYS A 216 15.10 -4.52 -14.49
N ALA A 217 16.01 -4.73 -13.55
CA ALA A 217 16.56 -6.04 -13.23
C ALA A 217 16.60 -6.24 -11.71
N SER A 218 16.41 -7.49 -11.26
CA SER A 218 16.55 -7.84 -9.85
C SER A 218 18.02 -7.80 -9.43
N VAL A 219 18.26 -7.37 -8.20
CA VAL A 219 19.59 -7.37 -7.56
C VAL A 219 19.57 -8.25 -6.31
N VAL A 220 20.72 -8.49 -5.68
CA VAL A 220 20.72 -9.10 -4.34
C VAL A 220 20.04 -8.13 -3.36
N GLY A 221 18.99 -8.60 -2.69
CA GLY A 221 18.24 -7.84 -1.71
C GLY A 221 19.05 -7.53 -0.45
N SER A 222 18.71 -6.44 0.24
CA SER A 222 19.27 -6.13 1.56
C SER A 222 18.30 -5.32 2.42
N ASP A 223 18.49 -5.36 3.74
CA ASP A 223 17.70 -4.58 4.69
C ASP A 223 18.15 -3.11 4.80
N ALA A 224 19.35 -2.77 4.33
CA ALA A 224 19.94 -1.42 4.46
C ALA A 224 19.03 -0.28 3.96
N PRO A 225 18.30 -0.40 2.84
CA PRO A 225 17.40 0.65 2.37
C PRO A 225 16.20 0.89 3.29
N TRP A 226 15.73 -0.13 4.00
CA TRP A 226 14.66 -0.02 4.99
C TRP A 226 15.14 0.69 6.25
N THR A 227 16.35 0.38 6.70
CA THR A 227 17.00 1.11 7.79
C THR A 227 17.22 2.57 7.44
N SER A 228 17.66 2.87 6.21
CA SER A 228 17.81 4.24 5.74
C SER A 228 16.48 4.99 5.73
N ALA A 229 15.38 4.36 5.29
CA ALA A 229 14.06 4.98 5.32
C ALA A 229 13.62 5.34 6.76
N ILE A 230 13.92 4.47 7.73
CA ILE A 230 13.71 4.75 9.17
C ILE A 230 14.57 5.93 9.61
N THR A 231 15.88 5.88 9.39
CA THR A 231 16.80 6.89 9.93
C THR A 231 16.57 8.26 9.30
N THR A 232 16.37 8.33 7.98
CA THR A 232 16.11 9.60 7.27
C THR A 232 14.88 10.29 7.83
N ALA A 233 13.81 9.55 8.07
CA ALA A 233 12.59 10.13 8.60
C ALA A 233 12.64 10.52 10.07
N LEU A 234 13.45 9.83 10.86
CA LEU A 234 13.75 10.21 12.23
C LEU A 234 14.76 11.38 12.30
N GLY A 235 15.23 11.90 11.16
CA GLY A 235 16.26 12.93 11.11
C GLY A 235 17.63 12.45 11.60
N ILE A 236 17.83 11.13 11.64
CA ILE A 236 19.08 10.51 12.06
C ILE A 236 20.03 10.49 10.86
N PRO A 237 21.19 11.17 10.91
CA PRO A 237 22.16 11.18 9.82
C PRO A 237 22.77 9.79 9.62
N PRO A 238 23.14 9.42 8.38
CA PRO A 238 23.84 8.17 8.11
C PRO A 238 25.19 8.14 8.84
N ILE A 239 25.55 7.00 9.42
CA ILE A 239 26.87 6.81 10.02
C ILE A 239 27.91 6.88 8.88
N PRO A 240 28.93 7.75 8.98
CA PRO A 240 30.00 7.80 7.98
C PRO A 240 30.66 6.43 7.86
N THR A 241 30.85 5.95 6.63
CA THR A 241 31.67 4.77 6.39
C THR A 241 33.13 5.14 6.71
N LEU A 242 33.74 4.41 7.65
CA LEU A 242 35.15 4.54 8.04
C LEU A 242 36.08 4.03 6.94
#